data_AF-A0A7K2YAD1-F1
#
_entry.id   AF-A0A7K2YAD1-F1
#
_cell.length_a   1.000
_cell.length_b   1.000
_cell.length_c   1.000
_cell.angle_alpha   90.00
_cell.angle_beta   90.00
_cell.angle_gamma   90.00
#
_symmetry.space_group_name_H-M   'P 1'
#
loop_
_entity.id
_entity.type
_entity.pdbx_description
1 polymer ?
#
loop_
_entity_poly.entity_id
_entity_poly.type
_entity_poly.pdbx_seq_one_letter_code
_entity_poly.pdbx_strand_id
1 'polypeptide(L)'
;MRRFGRTLVTAALAVTLVGGTAGWASGDSQTAVTGPPPGTDAWRADTVSGRSLPDPATTAPREVAAFFAGLDDAARHRLLRSHPLVVGNLEGAPLPLRYEANRIAVAATGEARYASLAAPGRQILAFDPRGRGQVVEVFGDLERAEHVSVIVPGSDNDAAGYDTRRKPATGPAGMARSLREATGAEFGTGSGSGSGSGSGSGSG
;
A
#
# COMPACT_ATOMS: atom_id res chain seq x y z
N MET A 1 -23.83 32.33 77.71
CA MET A 1 -24.20 30.95 78.13
C MET A 1 -23.76 29.99 77.04
N ARG A 2 -23.39 28.78 77.47
CA ARG A 2 -22.60 27.75 76.77
C ARG A 2 -23.21 27.32 75.43
N ARG A 3 -22.40 27.02 74.40
CA ARG A 3 -22.00 25.64 74.05
C ARG A 3 -20.95 25.61 72.95
N PHE A 4 -19.87 24.89 73.25
CA PHE A 4 -18.79 24.50 72.34
C PHE A 4 -19.30 23.59 71.22
N GLY A 5 -18.80 23.80 70.01
CA GLY A 5 -18.77 22.82 68.93
C GLY A 5 -17.33 22.67 68.44
N ARG A 6 -16.59 21.73 69.02
CA ARG A 6 -15.33 21.23 68.46
C ARG A 6 -15.71 20.33 67.30
N THR A 7 -15.32 20.67 66.08
CA THR A 7 -15.31 19.70 64.98
C THR A 7 -13.89 19.62 64.44
N LEU A 8 -13.31 18.45 64.69
CA LEU A 8 -11.99 18.02 64.32
C LEU A 8 -11.85 17.98 62.79
N VAL A 9 -10.68 18.41 62.35
CA VAL A 9 -10.09 18.14 61.04
C VAL A 9 -9.91 16.63 60.90
N THR A 10 -10.51 16.05 59.86
CA THR A 10 -10.00 14.80 59.26
C THR A 10 -10.38 14.78 57.78
N ALA A 11 -9.49 15.33 56.96
CA ALA A 11 -9.51 15.09 55.52
C ALA A 11 -8.97 13.67 55.27
N ALA A 12 -9.85 12.70 55.02
CA ALA A 12 -9.45 11.39 54.52
C ALA A 12 -9.33 11.46 53.00
N LEU A 13 -8.10 11.62 52.52
CA LEU A 13 -7.74 11.63 51.12
C LEU A 13 -7.62 10.16 50.66
N ALA A 14 -8.71 9.62 50.13
CA ALA A 14 -8.72 8.29 49.54
C ALA A 14 -8.07 8.38 48.14
N VAL A 15 -6.75 8.18 48.09
CA VAL A 15 -6.03 7.95 46.83
C VAL A 15 -6.40 6.55 46.35
N THR A 16 -7.38 6.46 45.44
CA THR A 16 -7.64 5.22 44.72
C THR A 16 -6.61 5.08 43.60
N LEU A 17 -5.52 4.35 43.87
CA LEU A 17 -4.63 3.84 42.83
C LEU A 17 -5.41 2.79 42.02
N VAL A 18 -6.09 3.23 40.97
CA VAL A 18 -6.48 2.29 39.91
C VAL A 18 -5.17 1.90 39.23
N GLY A 19 -4.67 0.73 39.62
CA GLY A 19 -3.58 0.05 38.93
C GLY A 19 -3.99 -0.14 37.49
N GLY A 20 -3.51 0.74 36.62
CA GLY A 20 -3.59 0.53 35.19
C GLY A 20 -2.92 -0.81 34.90
N THR A 21 -3.64 -1.70 34.24
CA THR A 21 -3.01 -2.78 33.49
C THR A 21 -2.13 -2.11 32.45
N ALA A 22 -0.90 -1.77 32.82
CA ALA A 22 0.20 -1.62 31.88
C ALA A 22 0.48 -3.03 31.33
N GLY A 23 -0.46 -3.53 30.54
CA GLY A 23 -0.16 -4.53 29.55
C GLY A 23 0.81 -3.85 28.61
N TRP A 24 2.08 -4.20 28.73
CA TRP A 24 3.04 -3.99 27.68
C TRP A 24 2.45 -4.66 26.45
N ALA A 25 1.80 -3.88 25.60
CA ALA A 25 1.68 -4.25 24.21
C ALA A 25 3.11 -4.20 23.69
N SER A 26 3.83 -5.32 23.82
CA SER A 26 4.91 -5.65 22.89
C SER A 26 4.25 -5.84 21.52
N GLY A 27 3.74 -4.76 20.96
CA GLY A 27 3.52 -4.65 19.54
C GLY A 27 4.91 -4.69 18.97
N ASP A 28 5.21 -5.78 18.27
CA ASP A 28 6.40 -5.94 17.47
C ASP A 28 6.43 -4.75 16.51
N SER A 29 7.16 -3.70 16.87
CA SER A 29 7.29 -2.49 16.07
C SER A 29 7.90 -2.92 14.74
N GLN A 30 7.04 -3.06 13.75
CA GLN A 30 7.40 -3.42 12.39
C GLN A 30 8.35 -2.34 11.87
N THR A 31 9.65 -2.60 11.93
CA THR A 31 10.62 -1.80 11.21
C THR A 31 10.28 -1.95 9.74
N ALA A 32 9.76 -0.87 9.14
CA ALA A 32 9.63 -0.79 7.70
C ALA A 32 10.98 -1.20 7.11
N VAL A 33 10.98 -2.19 6.21
CA VAL A 33 12.22 -2.60 5.56
C VAL A 33 12.58 -1.46 4.60
N THR A 34 13.32 -0.47 5.10
CA THR A 34 13.71 0.76 4.39
C THR A 34 15.07 0.65 3.71
N GLY A 35 15.71 -0.52 3.78
CA GLY A 35 16.94 -0.79 3.05
C GLY A 35 16.68 -1.03 1.56
N PRO A 36 17.69 -0.84 0.68
CA PRO A 36 17.57 -1.12 -0.75
C PRO A 36 17.03 -2.54 -0.99
N PRO A 37 16.22 -2.76 -2.04
CA PRO A 37 15.67 -4.07 -2.33
C PRO A 37 16.81 -5.10 -2.53
N PRO A 38 16.58 -6.38 -2.21
CA PRO A 38 17.51 -7.45 -2.53
C PRO A 38 17.96 -7.38 -4.00
N GLY A 39 19.26 -7.60 -4.24
CA GLY A 39 19.85 -7.50 -5.58
C GLY A 39 20.36 -6.11 -5.96
N THR A 40 20.23 -5.09 -5.10
CA THR A 40 20.75 -3.73 -5.38
C THR A 40 22.26 -3.73 -5.64
N ASP A 41 23.06 -4.52 -4.91
CA ASP A 41 24.51 -4.57 -5.13
C ASP A 41 24.86 -5.22 -6.49
N ALA A 42 24.14 -6.27 -6.87
CA ALA A 42 24.28 -6.90 -8.19
C ALA A 42 23.86 -5.95 -9.32
N TRP A 43 22.81 -5.16 -9.12
CA TRP A 43 22.39 -4.10 -10.03
C TRP A 43 23.49 -3.04 -10.19
N ARG A 44 24.07 -2.54 -9.09
CA ARG A 44 25.15 -1.53 -9.13
C ARG A 44 26.41 -2.04 -9.83
N ALA A 45 26.68 -3.34 -9.76
CA ALA A 45 27.82 -3.96 -10.43
C ALA A 45 27.56 -4.29 -11.92
N ASP A 46 26.31 -4.25 -12.37
CA ASP A 46 25.93 -4.60 -13.74
C ASP A 46 25.98 -3.38 -14.69
N THR A 47 25.98 -3.68 -15.99
CA THR A 47 25.92 -2.69 -17.07
C THR A 47 24.94 -3.17 -18.12
N VAL A 48 24.24 -2.24 -18.78
CA VAL A 48 23.37 -2.54 -19.94
C VAL A 48 23.83 -1.72 -21.13
N SER A 49 24.03 -2.38 -22.27
CA SER A 49 24.48 -1.72 -23.51
C SER A 49 25.73 -0.85 -23.29
N GLY A 50 26.68 -1.33 -22.47
CA GLY A 50 27.93 -0.63 -22.14
C GLY A 50 27.79 0.54 -21.16
N ARG A 51 26.60 0.77 -20.58
CA ARG A 51 26.32 1.85 -19.63
C ARG A 51 26.11 1.30 -18.22
N SER A 52 26.64 1.98 -17.21
CA SER A 52 26.34 1.69 -15.81
C SER A 52 24.86 1.93 -15.50
N LEU A 53 24.30 1.12 -14.59
CA LEU A 53 22.91 1.25 -14.16
C LEU A 53 22.77 2.38 -13.12
N PRO A 54 21.64 3.12 -13.10
CA PRO A 54 21.41 4.19 -12.14
C PRO A 54 21.32 3.65 -10.72
N ASP A 55 22.00 4.26 -9.75
CA ASP A 55 21.94 3.84 -8.34
C ASP A 55 20.53 4.07 -7.76
N PRO A 56 19.84 3.01 -7.30
CA PRO A 56 18.49 3.11 -6.75
C PRO A 56 18.34 4.03 -5.54
N ALA A 57 19.43 4.29 -4.81
CA ALA A 57 19.38 5.10 -3.58
C ALA A 57 19.66 6.59 -3.81
N THR A 58 20.35 6.95 -4.90
CA THR A 58 20.90 8.30 -5.08
C THR A 58 20.54 8.96 -6.40
N THR A 59 20.17 8.18 -7.43
CA THR A 59 19.79 8.74 -8.74
C THR A 59 18.38 9.30 -8.67
N ALA A 60 18.19 10.53 -9.16
CA ALA A 60 16.87 11.14 -9.16
C ALA A 60 15.88 10.39 -10.08
N PRO A 61 14.59 10.26 -9.73
CA PRO A 61 13.62 9.52 -10.55
C PRO A 61 13.52 10.00 -12.01
N ARG A 62 13.66 11.32 -12.24
CA ARG A 62 13.68 11.90 -13.60
C ARG A 62 14.86 11.39 -14.45
N GLU A 63 16.01 11.15 -13.82
CA GLU A 63 17.23 10.67 -14.48
C GLU A 63 17.14 9.17 -14.75
N VAL A 64 16.53 8.42 -13.83
CA VAL A 64 16.16 7.01 -14.07
C VAL A 64 15.19 6.91 -15.26
N ALA A 65 14.17 7.76 -15.32
CA ALA A 65 13.22 7.77 -16.43
C ALA A 65 13.92 8.05 -17.77
N ALA A 66 14.80 9.05 -17.82
CA ALA A 66 15.62 9.35 -18.99
C ALA A 66 16.54 8.19 -19.37
N PHE A 67 17.12 7.48 -18.39
CA PHE A 67 17.92 6.29 -18.62
C PHE A 67 17.13 5.19 -19.35
N PHE A 68 15.94 4.84 -18.87
CA PHE A 68 15.07 3.82 -19.49
C PHE A 68 14.49 4.26 -20.84
N ALA A 69 14.21 5.55 -21.00
CA ALA A 69 13.77 6.12 -22.28
C ALA A 69 14.83 5.93 -23.38
N GLY A 70 16.11 5.97 -23.01
CA GLY A 70 17.24 5.72 -23.91
C GLY A 70 17.62 4.24 -24.11
N LEU A 71 16.92 3.29 -23.49
CA LEU A 71 17.13 1.86 -23.72
C LEU A 71 16.22 1.33 -24.82
N ASP A 72 16.74 0.42 -25.65
CA ASP A 72 15.92 -0.39 -26.54
C ASP A 72 15.17 -1.49 -25.77
N ASP A 73 14.24 -2.15 -26.46
CA ASP A 73 13.40 -3.18 -25.83
C ASP A 73 14.20 -4.42 -25.42
N ALA A 74 15.28 -4.77 -26.12
CA ALA A 74 16.13 -5.90 -25.76
C ALA A 74 16.85 -5.65 -24.42
N ALA A 75 17.39 -4.44 -24.24
CA ALA A 75 18.01 -3.98 -23.01
C ALA A 75 17.01 -3.95 -21.84
N ARG A 76 15.78 -3.44 -22.06
CA ARG A 76 14.72 -3.45 -21.04
C ARG A 76 14.34 -4.88 -20.64
N HIS A 77 14.11 -5.78 -21.61
CA HIS A 77 13.80 -7.18 -21.32
C HIS A 77 14.94 -7.92 -20.62
N ARG A 78 16.20 -7.56 -20.90
CA ARG A 78 17.35 -8.10 -20.17
C ARG A 78 17.27 -7.71 -18.70
N LEU A 79 17.04 -6.43 -18.39
CA LEU A 79 16.91 -5.94 -17.01
C LEU A 79 15.70 -6.54 -16.27
N LEU A 80 14.57 -6.73 -16.96
CA LEU A 80 13.40 -7.41 -16.39
C LEU A 80 13.73 -8.83 -15.92
N ARG A 81 14.55 -9.57 -16.67
CA ARG A 81 14.90 -10.94 -16.32
C ARG A 81 16.02 -11.03 -15.29
N SER A 82 17.01 -10.15 -15.36
CA SER A 82 18.19 -10.22 -14.49
C SER A 82 17.97 -9.54 -13.13
N HIS A 83 17.20 -8.45 -13.08
CA HIS A 83 16.99 -7.64 -11.87
C HIS A 83 15.52 -7.25 -11.64
N PRO A 84 14.56 -8.20 -11.70
CA PRO A 84 13.13 -7.88 -11.63
C PRO A 84 12.74 -7.11 -10.36
N LEU A 85 13.29 -7.49 -9.20
CA LEU A 85 12.96 -6.85 -7.93
C LEU A 85 13.49 -5.42 -7.85
N VAL A 86 14.67 -5.13 -8.42
CA VAL A 86 15.21 -3.77 -8.44
C VAL A 86 14.40 -2.91 -9.41
N VAL A 87 14.20 -3.37 -10.65
CA VAL A 87 13.43 -2.62 -11.67
C VAL A 87 12.01 -2.34 -11.18
N GLY A 88 11.35 -3.31 -10.55
CA GLY A 88 10.00 -3.18 -10.05
C GLY A 88 9.83 -2.16 -8.92
N ASN A 89 10.85 -1.99 -8.08
CA ASN A 89 10.83 -1.03 -6.97
C ASN A 89 11.52 0.31 -7.30
N LEU A 90 12.19 0.42 -8.45
CA LEU A 90 12.99 1.58 -8.81
C LEU A 90 12.10 2.77 -9.20
N GLU A 91 12.20 3.86 -8.45
CA GLU A 91 11.52 5.11 -8.76
C GLU A 91 12.01 5.71 -10.08
N GLY A 92 11.07 6.19 -10.90
CA GLY A 92 11.35 6.70 -12.24
C GLY A 92 11.41 5.63 -13.34
N ALA A 93 11.42 4.34 -13.02
CA ALA A 93 11.22 3.30 -14.03
C ALA A 93 9.79 3.38 -14.61
N PRO A 94 9.59 3.15 -15.93
CA PRO A 94 8.26 3.22 -16.55
C PRO A 94 7.24 2.29 -15.87
N LEU A 95 6.01 2.77 -15.63
CA LEU A 95 4.98 2.00 -14.91
C LEU A 95 4.71 0.60 -15.49
N PRO A 96 4.54 0.42 -16.82
CA PRO A 96 4.36 -0.92 -17.37
C PRO A 96 5.54 -1.85 -17.09
N LEU A 97 6.75 -1.30 -17.10
CA LEU A 97 7.97 -2.05 -16.81
C LEU A 97 8.02 -2.47 -15.33
N ARG A 98 7.58 -1.59 -14.42
CA ARG A 98 7.53 -1.90 -12.98
C ARG A 98 6.52 -3.00 -12.66
N TYR A 99 5.33 -2.93 -13.25
CA TYR A 99 4.31 -3.98 -13.08
C TYR A 99 4.81 -5.34 -13.57
N GLU A 100 5.44 -5.37 -14.75
CA GLU A 100 5.99 -6.60 -15.30
C GLU A 100 7.15 -7.14 -14.46
N ALA A 101 8.08 -6.27 -14.04
CA ALA A 101 9.20 -6.63 -13.21
C ALA A 101 8.77 -7.20 -11.85
N ASN A 102 7.79 -6.57 -11.18
CA ASN A 102 7.27 -7.06 -9.91
C ASN A 102 6.48 -8.36 -10.08
N ARG A 103 5.75 -8.55 -11.18
CA ARG A 103 5.10 -9.85 -11.47
C ARG A 103 6.12 -10.98 -11.58
N ILE A 104 7.24 -10.73 -12.26
CA ILE A 104 8.37 -11.66 -12.33
C ILE A 104 9.00 -11.86 -10.94
N ALA A 105 9.22 -10.79 -10.18
CA ALA A 105 9.83 -10.84 -8.86
C ALA A 105 8.99 -11.66 -7.86
N VAL A 106 7.67 -11.46 -7.84
CA VAL A 106 6.74 -12.25 -7.02
C VAL A 106 6.80 -13.72 -7.41
N ALA A 107 6.72 -14.03 -8.71
CA ALA A 107 6.81 -15.42 -9.18
C ALA A 107 8.16 -16.07 -8.84
N ALA A 108 9.26 -15.32 -8.93
CA ALA A 108 10.61 -15.79 -8.64
C ALA A 108 10.83 -16.13 -7.16
N THR A 109 9.98 -15.66 -6.24
CA THR A 109 10.05 -16.06 -4.83
C THR A 109 9.79 -17.56 -4.66
N GLY A 110 8.91 -18.16 -5.50
CA GLY A 110 8.46 -19.54 -5.35
C GLY A 110 7.63 -19.79 -4.08
N GLU A 111 7.22 -18.75 -3.36
CA GLU A 111 6.58 -18.89 -2.06
C GLU A 111 5.05 -18.88 -2.19
N ALA A 112 4.40 -19.92 -1.65
CA ALA A 112 2.94 -20.06 -1.71
C ALA A 112 2.18 -18.86 -1.13
N ARG A 113 2.74 -18.18 -0.11
CA ARG A 113 2.12 -17.00 0.53
C ARG A 113 2.03 -15.76 -0.38
N TYR A 114 2.83 -15.69 -1.45
CA TYR A 114 2.79 -14.58 -2.40
C TYR A 114 2.20 -14.99 -3.76
N ALA A 115 1.84 -16.26 -3.95
CA ALA A 115 1.38 -16.79 -5.24
C ALA A 115 0.17 -16.02 -5.81
N SER A 116 -0.73 -15.54 -4.95
CA SER A 116 -1.88 -14.74 -5.38
C SER A 116 -1.48 -13.38 -5.97
N LEU A 117 -0.38 -12.77 -5.52
CA LEU A 117 0.12 -11.49 -6.02
C LEU A 117 0.63 -11.60 -7.47
N ALA A 118 1.01 -12.80 -7.92
CA ALA A 118 1.44 -13.07 -9.30
C ALA A 118 0.26 -13.38 -10.25
N ALA A 119 -0.98 -13.35 -9.76
CA ALA A 119 -2.15 -13.62 -10.59
C ALA A 119 -2.25 -12.62 -11.76
N PRO A 120 -2.70 -13.06 -12.95
CA PRO A 120 -2.90 -12.18 -14.09
C PRO A 120 -3.82 -11.00 -13.76
N GLY A 121 -3.52 -9.82 -14.33
CA GLY A 121 -4.33 -8.61 -14.17
C GLY A 121 -4.05 -7.79 -12.91
N ARG A 122 -3.17 -8.25 -12.02
CA ARG A 122 -2.72 -7.46 -10.86
C ARG A 122 -1.60 -6.49 -11.27
N GLN A 123 -1.67 -5.28 -10.73
CA GLN A 123 -0.69 -4.23 -11.02
C GLN A 123 0.13 -3.94 -9.75
N ILE A 124 1.16 -4.77 -9.53
CA ILE A 124 2.04 -4.63 -8.37
C ILE A 124 3.10 -3.54 -8.66
N LEU A 125 2.97 -2.39 -8.00
CA LEU A 125 3.86 -1.23 -8.19
C LEU A 125 5.15 -1.35 -7.37
N ALA A 126 5.08 -1.95 -6.20
CA ALA A 126 6.23 -2.21 -5.34
C ALA A 126 6.04 -3.55 -4.61
N PHE A 127 7.14 -4.25 -4.39
CA PHE A 127 7.15 -5.55 -3.72
C PHE A 127 8.49 -5.76 -3.03
N ASP A 128 8.47 -6.13 -1.76
CA ASP A 128 9.66 -6.58 -1.03
C ASP A 128 9.30 -7.86 -0.29
N PRO A 129 9.91 -9.02 -0.61
CA PRO A 129 9.57 -10.28 0.04
C PRO A 129 10.18 -10.44 1.44
N ARG A 130 11.07 -9.54 1.87
CA ARG A 130 11.80 -9.67 3.14
C ARG A 130 10.87 -9.60 4.34
N GLY A 131 11.16 -10.41 5.36
CA GLY A 131 10.39 -10.45 6.59
C GLY A 131 8.95 -10.93 6.34
N ARG A 132 7.96 -10.11 6.72
CA ARG A 132 6.54 -10.35 6.43
C ARG A 132 6.10 -9.86 5.05
N GLY A 133 7.01 -9.18 4.35
CA GLY A 133 6.84 -8.65 3.01
C GLY A 133 6.04 -7.35 2.95
N GLN A 134 6.33 -6.53 1.95
CA GLN A 134 5.63 -5.28 1.64
C GLN A 134 5.12 -5.33 0.20
N VAL A 135 3.95 -4.74 -0.04
CA VAL A 135 3.34 -4.70 -1.37
C VAL A 135 2.57 -3.41 -1.56
N VAL A 136 2.67 -2.85 -2.77
CA VAL A 136 1.80 -1.78 -3.26
C VAL A 136 1.12 -2.29 -4.52
N GLU A 137 -0.20 -2.40 -4.50
CA GLU A 137 -1.00 -2.74 -5.66
C GLU A 137 -1.82 -1.53 -6.11
N VAL A 138 -1.87 -1.35 -7.42
CA VAL A 138 -2.64 -0.30 -8.09
C VAL A 138 -3.94 -0.90 -8.60
N PHE A 139 -5.04 -0.16 -8.40
CA PHE A 139 -6.35 -0.49 -8.94
C PHE A 139 -6.78 0.59 -9.94
N GLY A 140 -6.71 0.30 -11.24
CA GLY A 140 -7.03 1.24 -12.31
C GLY A 140 -5.82 1.69 -13.14
N ASP A 141 -5.95 2.78 -13.90
CA ASP A 141 -4.88 3.30 -14.73
C ASP A 141 -4.16 4.46 -14.02
N LEU A 142 -3.07 4.16 -13.32
CA LEU A 142 -2.25 5.17 -12.63
C LEU A 142 -1.55 6.14 -13.60
N GLU A 143 -1.32 5.75 -14.85
CA GLU A 143 -0.65 6.59 -15.84
C GLU A 143 -1.56 7.74 -16.32
N ARG A 144 -2.88 7.53 -16.30
CA ARG A 144 -3.90 8.51 -16.71
C ARG A 144 -4.78 9.03 -15.59
N ALA A 145 -4.55 8.60 -14.36
CA ALA A 145 -5.41 8.96 -13.24
C ALA A 145 -5.37 10.48 -12.99
N GLU A 146 -6.53 11.13 -13.06
CA GLU A 146 -6.70 12.52 -12.61
C GLU A 146 -6.73 12.62 -11.09
N HIS A 147 -7.19 11.55 -10.42
CA HIS A 147 -7.32 11.47 -8.98
C HIS A 147 -6.73 10.15 -8.47
N VAL A 148 -5.89 10.24 -7.43
CA VAL A 148 -5.29 9.09 -6.77
C VAL A 148 -5.70 9.10 -5.31
N SER A 149 -6.30 7.99 -4.86
CA SER A 149 -6.57 7.74 -3.45
C SER A 149 -5.66 6.62 -2.96
N VAL A 150 -5.04 6.82 -1.80
CA VAL A 150 -4.11 5.86 -1.21
C VAL A 150 -4.72 5.30 0.07
N ILE A 151 -4.71 3.97 0.19
CA ILE A 151 -5.08 3.27 1.41
C ILE A 151 -3.79 2.72 2.02
N VAL A 152 -3.46 3.16 3.23
CA VAL A 152 -2.37 2.60 4.03
C VAL A 152 -3.01 1.72 5.10
N PRO A 153 -2.91 0.39 4.99
CA PRO A 153 -3.51 -0.50 5.96
C PRO A 153 -2.76 -0.44 7.29
N GLY A 154 -3.46 -0.71 8.40
CA GLY A 154 -2.87 -0.70 9.74
C GLY A 154 -1.79 -1.77 9.95
N SER A 155 -1.12 -1.76 11.11
CA SER A 155 0.08 -2.54 11.44
C SER A 155 0.01 -4.06 11.25
N ASP A 156 -1.19 -4.63 11.19
CA ASP A 156 -1.42 -6.08 11.04
C ASP A 156 -1.52 -6.54 9.58
N ASN A 157 -1.14 -5.68 8.62
CA ASN A 157 -1.21 -5.96 7.19
C ASN A 157 0.19 -5.98 6.58
N ASP A 158 0.47 -7.03 5.82
CA ASP A 158 1.72 -7.26 5.11
C ASP A 158 1.44 -7.97 3.78
N ALA A 159 2.47 -8.22 2.98
CA ALA A 159 2.30 -8.84 1.66
C ALA A 159 1.75 -10.29 1.76
N ALA A 160 2.08 -11.03 2.82
CA ALA A 160 1.61 -12.40 3.02
C ALA A 160 0.12 -12.46 3.43
N GLY A 161 -0.34 -11.45 4.18
CA GLY A 161 -1.73 -11.29 4.62
C GLY A 161 -2.63 -10.55 3.63
N TYR A 162 -2.09 -10.02 2.53
CA TYR A 162 -2.74 -9.01 1.68
C TYR A 162 -4.14 -9.42 1.16
N ASP A 163 -4.28 -10.68 0.74
CA ASP A 163 -5.55 -11.23 0.24
C ASP A 163 -6.35 -12.00 1.31
N THR A 164 -5.85 -12.09 2.55
CA THR A 164 -6.46 -12.92 3.59
C THR A 164 -7.83 -12.37 4.00
N ARG A 165 -8.86 -13.21 3.84
CA ARG A 165 -10.25 -12.88 4.18
C ARG A 165 -10.49 -13.14 5.66
N ARG A 166 -10.25 -12.15 6.52
CA ARG A 166 -10.84 -12.19 7.89
C ARG A 166 -12.36 -11.93 7.86
N LYS A 167 -12.87 -11.20 6.86
CA LYS A 167 -14.27 -11.14 6.39
C LYS A 167 -14.30 -10.77 4.88
N PRO A 168 -15.36 -11.12 4.11
CA PRO A 168 -15.52 -10.58 2.76
C PRO A 168 -15.57 -9.04 2.83
N ALA A 169 -14.80 -8.37 1.98
CA ALA A 169 -14.67 -6.90 1.86
C ALA A 169 -13.79 -6.13 2.88
N THR A 170 -13.01 -6.76 3.77
CA THR A 170 -12.21 -6.02 4.79
C THR A 170 -10.69 -6.09 4.66
N GLY A 171 -10.11 -6.93 3.79
CA GLY A 171 -8.67 -6.90 3.53
C GLY A 171 -8.26 -5.65 2.73
N PRO A 172 -6.98 -5.24 2.71
CA PRO A 172 -6.52 -4.04 1.99
C PRO A 172 -6.96 -4.02 0.52
N ALA A 173 -6.84 -5.16 -0.17
CA ALA A 173 -7.30 -5.32 -1.56
C ALA A 173 -8.82 -5.14 -1.71
N GLY A 174 -9.60 -5.62 -0.73
CA GLY A 174 -11.05 -5.48 -0.71
C GLY A 174 -11.47 -4.02 -0.50
N MET A 175 -10.87 -3.35 0.48
CA MET A 175 -11.10 -1.93 0.75
C MET A 175 -10.78 -1.06 -0.46
N ALA A 176 -9.67 -1.34 -1.16
CA ALA A 176 -9.29 -0.61 -2.37
C ALA A 176 -10.29 -0.80 -3.52
N ARG A 177 -10.77 -2.03 -3.74
CA ARG A 177 -11.83 -2.28 -4.74
C ARG A 177 -13.12 -1.55 -4.40
N SER A 178 -13.58 -1.62 -3.15
CA SER A 178 -14.78 -0.91 -2.71
C SER A 178 -14.65 0.60 -2.86
N LEU A 179 -13.49 1.17 -2.53
CA LEU A 179 -13.24 2.61 -2.71
C LEU A 179 -13.25 3.01 -4.19
N ARG A 180 -12.68 2.19 -5.07
CA ARG A 180 -12.70 2.43 -6.52
C ARG A 180 -14.12 2.32 -7.08
N GLU A 181 -14.91 1.37 -6.62
CA GLU A 181 -16.31 1.22 -7.04
C GLU A 181 -17.16 2.40 -6.57
N ALA A 182 -16.98 2.84 -5.32
CA ALA A 182 -17.68 4.00 -4.77
C ALA A 182 -17.34 5.29 -5.53
N THR A 183 -16.06 5.54 -5.79
CA THR A 183 -15.62 6.75 -6.52
C THR A 183 -15.94 6.69 -8.02
N GLY A 184 -15.81 5.50 -8.65
CA GLY A 184 -16.21 5.31 -10.04
C GLY A 184 -17.71 5.54 -10.28
N ALA A 185 -18.55 5.31 -9.27
CA ALA A 185 -19.97 5.67 -9.31
C ALA A 185 -20.22 7.17 -9.13
N GLU A 186 -19.40 7.88 -8.34
CA GLU A 186 -19.52 9.35 -8.17
C GLU A 186 -19.07 10.14 -9.40
N PHE A 187 -18.05 9.67 -10.13
CA PHE A 187 -17.60 10.26 -11.39
C PHE A 187 -18.37 9.74 -12.62
N GLY A 188 -19.20 8.70 -12.43
CA GLY A 188 -20.11 8.16 -13.43
C GLY A 188 -21.50 8.81 -13.34
N THR A 189 -21.80 9.73 -14.26
CA THR A 189 -23.15 10.28 -14.52
C THR A 189 -23.80 11.06 -13.37
N GLY A 190 -23.38 12.32 -13.24
CA GLY A 190 -24.34 13.40 -12.95
C GLY A 190 -25.29 13.58 -14.14
N SER A 191 -26.27 12.69 -14.30
CA SER A 191 -27.52 13.02 -15.01
C SER A 191 -28.60 13.17 -13.96
N GLY A 192 -28.60 14.33 -13.31
CA GLY A 192 -29.75 14.79 -12.56
C GLY A 192 -30.90 15.03 -13.52
N SER A 193 -31.88 14.13 -13.55
CA SER A 193 -33.21 14.45 -14.02
C SER A 193 -34.18 14.22 -12.87
N GLY A 194 -34.24 15.22 -11.98
CA GLY A 194 -35.43 15.45 -11.18
C GLY A 194 -36.54 15.97 -12.09
N SER A 195 -37.64 15.24 -12.16
CA SER A 195 -39.00 15.68 -12.53
C SER A 195 -39.90 14.50 -12.10
N GLY A 196 -40.75 14.57 -11.08
CA GLY A 196 -41.56 15.69 -10.67
C GLY A 196 -42.84 15.73 -11.50
N SER A 197 -43.74 14.75 -11.30
CA SER A 197 -45.16 14.89 -11.64
C SER A 197 -45.97 13.76 -11.01
N GLY A 198 -46.55 14.06 -9.84
CA GLY A 198 -47.77 13.39 -9.42
C GLY A 198 -48.93 13.90 -10.27
N SER A 199 -49.75 12.99 -10.76
CA SER A 199 -51.08 13.30 -11.30
C SER A 199 -51.99 12.15 -10.95
N GLY A 200 -52.92 12.43 -10.03
CA GLY A 200 -54.03 11.54 -9.72
C GLY A 200 -55.04 11.45 -10.87
N SER A 201 -55.60 10.27 -11.02
CA SER A 201 -56.92 9.95 -11.57
C SER A 201 -57.13 8.47 -11.18
N GLY A 202 -58.17 8.03 -10.47
CA GLY A 202 -59.54 8.48 -10.50
C GLY A 202 -60.29 7.72 -11.58
N SER A 203 -60.64 6.45 -11.33
CA SER A 203 -61.84 5.74 -11.80
C SER A 203 -61.72 4.24 -11.51
N GLY A 204 -62.75 3.68 -10.88
CA GLY A 204 -62.91 2.27 -10.52
C GLY A 204 -63.82 2.14 -9.32
#